data_AF-A0A837P9S0-F1
#
_entry.id   AF-A0A837P9S0-F1
#
_cell.length_a   1.000
_cell.length_b   1.000
_cell.length_c   1.000
_cell.angle_alpha   90.00
_cell.angle_beta   90.00
_cell.angle_gamma   90.00
#
_symmetry.space_group_name_H-M   'P 1'
#
loop_
_entity.id
_entity.type
_entity.pdbx_description
1 polymer ?
#
loop_
_entity_poly.entity_id
_entity_poly.type
_entity_poly.pdbx_seq_one_letter_code
_entity_poly.pdbx_strand_id
1 'polypeptide(L)'
;MQVLKIFELFLLQPLVWLGLLRSYLTAKRRVKSERQHFQSAINPQLVEVHHFLVDGCLLGVLMTIISLALGLVVAPIWVVIYEVVAAISLIIIPGALVPVTAFGLSWLVYWIMSPELTTVGGALQRHGVAMTSMSGNLVVNGLLLLAIVLAATAVLLRHYDYEGRSPQLQPDQRGKRLVRYQWQQLLVLPVGVLVPGDWLHATISWWPVFMVGERSFSILLLPLLVGTSVRVYKQLPQIAWRQLAARYGWVTLASVLVAIIARFAVLSPQWLLALMGLIVVLTWGILAQHRYHDRHQQFRYSDTEQGVRVIGLRPHTPADKLNLDLGDIILECNRQPVNTEAEFYAALLKSPTYVHLKVRNRQQELIITETAIYNGAPHELGIVLFTDQED
;
A
#
# COMPACT_ATOMS: atom_id res chain seq x y z
N MET A 1 -5.36 24.65 -20.60
CA MET A 1 -6.56 24.89 -19.77
C MET A 1 -7.44 23.64 -19.61
N GLN A 2 -7.73 22.85 -20.66
CA GLN A 2 -8.60 21.67 -20.53
C GLN A 2 -8.06 20.56 -19.60
N VAL A 3 -6.75 20.28 -19.63
CA VAL A 3 -6.13 19.28 -18.74
C VAL A 3 -6.30 19.62 -17.25
N LEU A 4 -6.18 20.90 -16.88
CA LEU A 4 -6.38 21.37 -15.52
C LEU A 4 -7.80 21.05 -15.03
N LYS A 5 -8.80 21.28 -15.87
CA LYS A 5 -10.19 21.04 -15.50
C LYS A 5 -10.56 19.55 -15.41
N ILE A 6 -9.91 18.67 -16.17
CA ILE A 6 -10.04 17.21 -15.99
C ILE A 6 -9.52 16.81 -14.60
N PHE A 7 -8.40 17.40 -14.19
CA PHE A 7 -7.85 17.18 -12.86
C PHE A 7 -8.73 17.78 -11.75
N GLU A 8 -9.35 18.93 -11.97
CA GLU A 8 -10.35 19.49 -11.05
C GLU A 8 -11.54 18.53 -10.84
N LEU A 9 -12.07 17.93 -11.91
CA LEU A 9 -13.15 16.95 -11.81
C LEU A 9 -12.73 15.70 -11.01
N PHE A 10 -11.50 15.24 -11.23
CA PHE A 10 -10.91 14.16 -10.43
C PHE A 10 -10.87 14.52 -8.94
N LEU A 11 -10.40 15.72 -8.61
CA LEU A 11 -10.37 16.18 -7.22
C LEU A 11 -11.76 16.33 -6.61
N LEU A 12 -12.83 16.50 -7.41
CA LEU A 12 -14.20 16.54 -6.89
C LEU A 12 -14.76 15.16 -6.55
N GLN A 13 -14.15 14.07 -7.03
CA GLN A 13 -14.63 12.72 -6.73
C GLN A 13 -14.49 12.43 -5.23
N PRO A 14 -15.55 11.90 -4.58
CA PRO A 14 -15.58 11.72 -3.13
C PRO A 14 -14.48 10.76 -2.65
N LEU A 15 -14.11 9.81 -3.50
CA LEU A 15 -13.16 8.76 -3.18
C LEU A 15 -11.73 9.28 -3.00
N VAL A 16 -11.34 10.36 -3.70
CA VAL A 16 -10.04 11.02 -3.52
C VAL A 16 -9.93 11.57 -2.09
N TRP A 17 -10.96 12.28 -1.63
CA TRP A 17 -10.99 12.86 -0.28
C TRP A 17 -11.11 11.81 0.81
N LEU A 18 -11.94 10.77 0.60
CA LEU A 18 -12.03 9.64 1.54
C LEU A 18 -10.69 8.90 1.65
N GLY A 19 -10.01 8.68 0.53
CA GLY A 19 -8.67 8.09 0.48
C GLY A 19 -7.64 8.93 1.23
N LEU A 20 -7.61 10.24 0.99
CA LEU A 20 -6.69 11.18 1.65
C LEU A 20 -6.96 11.24 3.17
N LEU A 21 -8.22 11.39 3.57
CA LEU A 21 -8.63 11.37 4.97
C LEU A 21 -8.19 10.05 5.64
N ARG A 22 -8.38 8.92 4.96
CA ARG A 22 -7.99 7.61 5.47
C ARG A 22 -6.47 7.46 5.60
N SER A 23 -5.71 7.96 4.64
CA SER A 23 -4.24 8.01 4.73
C SER A 23 -3.79 8.87 5.91
N TYR A 24 -4.36 10.07 6.06
CA TYR A 24 -4.09 10.97 7.18
C TYR A 24 -4.41 10.35 8.54
N LEU A 25 -5.57 9.69 8.69
CA LEU A 25 -5.93 8.98 9.92
C LEU A 25 -4.97 7.83 10.23
N THR A 26 -4.46 7.15 9.20
CA THR A 26 -3.48 6.07 9.35
C THR A 26 -2.14 6.63 9.86
N ALA A 27 -1.64 7.70 9.23
CA ALA A 27 -0.43 8.39 9.67
C ALA A 27 -0.52 8.88 11.12
N LYS A 28 -1.65 9.52 11.48
CA LYS A 28 -1.87 10.03 12.84
C LYS A 28 -1.94 8.91 13.88
N ARG A 29 -2.58 7.77 13.54
CA ARG A 29 -2.63 6.59 14.41
C ARG A 29 -1.25 5.99 14.62
N ARG A 30 -0.42 5.93 13.57
CA ARG A 30 0.98 5.46 13.65
C ARG A 30 1.78 6.32 14.61
N VAL A 31 1.85 7.64 14.36
CA VAL A 31 2.60 8.59 15.19
C VAL A 31 2.14 8.57 16.65
N LYS A 32 0.81 8.48 16.89
CA LYS A 32 0.28 8.35 18.25
C LYS A 32 0.75 7.06 18.92
N SER A 33 0.70 5.92 18.21
CA SER A 33 1.15 4.63 18.73
C SER A 33 2.66 4.60 19.01
N GLU A 34 3.48 5.21 18.15
CA GLU A 34 4.93 5.31 18.36
C GLU A 34 5.25 6.10 19.64
N ARG A 35 4.65 7.29 19.80
CA ARG A 35 4.86 8.13 21.00
C ARG A 35 4.43 7.44 22.30
N GLN A 36 3.40 6.59 22.23
CA GLN A 36 2.92 5.84 23.39
C GLN A 36 3.89 4.72 23.81
N HIS A 37 4.57 4.09 22.85
CA HIS A 37 5.45 2.94 23.14
C HIS A 37 6.93 3.32 23.30
N PHE A 38 7.39 4.39 22.66
CA PHE A 38 8.81 4.76 22.63
C PHE A 38 9.07 6.18 23.18
N GLN A 39 8.10 6.77 23.87
CA GLN A 39 8.10 8.14 24.44
C GLN A 39 8.26 9.29 23.41
N SER A 40 8.75 8.99 22.20
CA SER A 40 8.85 9.89 21.06
C SER A 40 8.47 9.16 19.77
N ALA A 41 8.19 9.91 18.71
CA ALA A 41 7.86 9.32 17.41
C ALA A 41 9.15 8.91 16.70
N ILE A 42 9.19 7.69 16.17
CA ILE A 42 10.30 7.18 15.37
C ILE A 42 10.38 7.97 14.07
N ASN A 43 9.23 8.18 13.42
CA ASN A 43 9.10 9.12 12.32
C ASN A 43 7.91 10.06 12.56
N PRO A 44 8.16 11.33 12.95
CA PRO A 44 7.09 12.28 13.25
C PRO A 44 6.37 12.78 12.00
N GLN A 45 6.93 12.57 10.80
CA GLN A 45 6.35 13.05 9.55
C GLN A 45 5.16 12.18 9.13
N LEU A 46 4.17 12.80 8.47
CA LEU A 46 3.01 12.12 7.92
C LEU A 46 3.34 11.45 6.58
N VAL A 47 4.32 10.56 6.58
CA VAL A 47 4.88 9.96 5.35
C VAL A 47 3.83 9.24 4.50
N GLU A 48 2.78 8.65 5.08
CA GLU A 48 1.70 8.04 4.31
C GLU A 48 0.92 9.06 3.47
N VAL A 49 0.80 10.30 3.94
CA VAL A 49 0.15 11.39 3.19
C VAL A 49 1.08 11.88 2.08
N HIS A 50 2.38 11.97 2.35
CA HIS A 50 3.37 12.30 1.32
C HIS A 50 3.34 11.26 0.18
N HIS A 51 3.40 9.97 0.51
CA HIS A 51 3.27 8.88 -0.47
C HIS A 51 1.93 8.89 -1.19
N PHE A 52 0.84 9.15 -0.46
CA PHE A 52 -0.49 9.32 -1.05
C PHE A 52 -0.50 10.33 -2.20
N LEU A 53 0.16 11.48 -2.01
CA LEU A 53 0.20 12.54 -3.01
C LEU A 53 1.24 12.28 -4.11
N VAL A 54 2.48 11.95 -3.73
CA VAL A 54 3.61 11.83 -4.66
C VAL A 54 3.51 10.54 -5.46
N ASP A 55 3.46 9.38 -4.81
CA ASP A 55 3.35 8.10 -5.51
C ASP A 55 2.01 7.93 -6.18
N GLY A 56 0.95 8.45 -5.55
CA GLY A 56 -0.38 8.48 -6.14
C GLY A 56 -0.37 9.15 -7.52
N CYS A 57 0.28 10.32 -7.62
CA CYS A 57 0.42 11.04 -8.86
C CYS A 57 1.37 10.33 -9.85
N LEU A 58 2.56 9.93 -9.41
CA LEU A 58 3.58 9.30 -10.26
C LEU A 58 3.08 7.97 -10.87
N LEU A 59 2.55 7.08 -10.04
CA LEU A 59 1.96 5.82 -10.50
C LEU A 59 0.67 6.08 -11.28
N GLY A 60 -0.12 7.08 -10.92
CA GLY A 60 -1.32 7.48 -11.66
C GLY A 60 -1.02 7.88 -13.11
N VAL A 61 0.00 8.71 -13.32
CA VAL A 61 0.45 9.10 -14.68
C VAL A 61 0.92 7.87 -15.46
N LEU A 62 1.75 7.02 -14.86
CA LEU A 62 2.24 5.81 -15.51
C LEU A 62 1.09 4.87 -15.90
N MET A 63 0.16 4.61 -14.98
CA MET A 63 -0.98 3.73 -15.22
C MET A 63 -2.00 4.33 -16.19
N THR A 64 -2.13 5.65 -16.24
CA THR A 64 -2.92 6.36 -17.26
C THR A 64 -2.35 6.13 -18.66
N ILE A 65 -1.02 6.26 -18.83
CA ILE A 65 -0.37 6.01 -20.12
C ILE A 65 -0.65 4.57 -20.57
N ILE A 66 -0.47 3.59 -19.68
CA ILE A 66 -0.72 2.17 -19.97
C ILE A 66 -2.20 1.94 -20.32
N SER A 67 -3.13 2.48 -19.52
CA SER A 67 -4.57 2.32 -19.71
C SER A 67 -5.05 2.92 -21.05
N LEU A 68 -4.59 4.13 -21.38
CA LEU A 68 -4.95 4.78 -22.65
C LEU A 68 -4.28 4.09 -23.85
N ALA A 69 -3.04 3.63 -23.73
CA ALA A 69 -2.35 2.89 -24.79
C ALA A 69 -3.03 1.54 -25.10
N LEU A 70 -3.56 0.86 -24.08
CA LEU A 70 -4.36 -0.35 -24.24
C LEU A 70 -5.80 -0.07 -24.70
N GLY A 71 -6.23 1.19 -24.73
CA GLY A 71 -7.59 1.58 -25.07
C GLY A 71 -8.63 1.03 -24.08
N LEU A 72 -8.33 1.04 -22.78
CA LEU A 72 -9.22 0.47 -21.77
C LEU A 72 -10.52 1.28 -21.68
N VAL A 73 -11.61 0.65 -22.11
CA VAL A 73 -12.97 1.20 -22.06
C VAL A 73 -13.70 0.65 -20.85
N VAL A 74 -14.37 1.53 -20.09
CA VAL A 74 -15.23 1.18 -18.96
C VAL A 74 -16.66 1.69 -19.14
N ALA A 75 -17.61 1.01 -18.51
CA ALA A 75 -19.00 1.41 -18.49
C ALA A 75 -19.19 2.61 -17.54
N PRO A 76 -19.90 3.70 -17.93
CA PRO A 76 -20.17 4.83 -17.04
C PRO A 76 -20.85 4.40 -15.73
N ILE A 77 -21.80 3.47 -15.84
CA ILE A 77 -22.56 2.94 -14.69
C ILE A 77 -21.64 2.15 -13.74
N TRP A 78 -20.70 1.37 -14.29
CA TRP A 78 -19.75 0.64 -13.48
C TRP A 78 -18.84 1.59 -12.69
N VAL A 79 -18.44 2.74 -13.25
CA VAL A 79 -17.66 3.75 -12.52
C VAL A 79 -18.38 4.21 -11.26
N VAL A 80 -19.69 4.51 -11.38
CA VAL A 80 -20.51 4.92 -10.23
C VAL A 80 -20.61 3.80 -9.19
N ILE A 81 -20.85 2.56 -9.64
CA ILE A 81 -20.90 1.38 -8.74
C ILE A 81 -19.56 1.21 -8.03
N TYR A 82 -18.44 1.33 -8.76
CA TYR A 82 -17.10 1.24 -8.21
C TYR A 82 -16.87 2.31 -7.13
N GLU A 83 -17.19 3.58 -7.42
CA GLU A 83 -17.03 4.66 -6.45
C GLU A 83 -17.84 4.42 -5.17
N VAL A 84 -19.09 3.98 -5.30
CA VAL A 84 -19.95 3.66 -4.14
C VAL A 84 -19.39 2.49 -3.34
N VAL A 85 -19.09 1.37 -3.99
CA VAL A 85 -18.54 0.17 -3.34
C VAL A 85 -17.21 0.46 -2.65
N ALA A 86 -16.34 1.23 -3.30
CA ALA A 86 -15.05 1.57 -2.76
C ALA A 86 -15.14 2.62 -1.63
N ALA A 87 -16.05 3.58 -1.70
CA ALA A 87 -16.35 4.49 -0.59
C ALA A 87 -16.88 3.74 0.64
N ILE A 88 -17.83 2.83 0.45
CA ILE A 88 -18.35 1.95 1.50
C ILE A 88 -17.22 1.13 2.13
N SER A 89 -16.35 0.55 1.31
CA SER A 89 -15.18 -0.21 1.76
C SER A 89 -14.27 0.62 2.68
N LEU A 90 -14.00 1.88 2.34
CA LEU A 90 -13.16 2.77 3.14
C LEU A 90 -13.80 3.16 4.48
N ILE A 91 -15.13 3.29 4.53
CA ILE A 91 -15.88 3.70 5.73
C ILE A 91 -16.11 2.53 6.68
N ILE A 92 -16.65 1.40 6.17
CA ILE A 92 -17.15 0.31 7.02
C ILE A 92 -16.02 -0.60 7.50
N ILE A 93 -15.04 -0.91 6.65
CA ILE A 93 -14.00 -1.90 6.96
C ILE A 93 -12.59 -1.29 6.83
N PRO A 94 -12.28 -0.29 7.68
CA PRO A 94 -11.05 0.49 7.61
C PRO A 94 -9.79 -0.37 7.80
N GLY A 95 -9.21 -0.84 6.68
CA GLY A 95 -7.96 -1.62 6.63
C GLY A 95 -8.12 -3.14 6.53
N ALA A 96 -9.34 -3.67 6.40
CA ALA A 96 -9.57 -5.11 6.20
C ALA A 96 -10.04 -5.49 4.78
N LEU A 97 -10.67 -4.59 4.02
CA LEU A 97 -10.86 -4.79 2.58
C LEU A 97 -9.60 -4.36 1.81
N VAL A 98 -9.05 -5.28 1.04
CA VAL A 98 -7.97 -5.00 0.09
C VAL A 98 -8.61 -4.29 -1.11
N PRO A 99 -8.02 -3.23 -1.70
CA PRO A 99 -8.61 -2.54 -2.87
C PRO A 99 -9.08 -3.47 -4.00
N VAL A 100 -8.37 -4.58 -4.21
CA VAL A 100 -8.71 -5.68 -5.14
C VAL A 100 -10.11 -6.26 -4.88
N THR A 101 -10.58 -6.35 -3.63
CA THR A 101 -11.93 -6.83 -3.32
C THR A 101 -13.01 -5.82 -3.65
N ALA A 102 -12.79 -4.54 -3.36
CA ALA A 102 -13.75 -3.50 -3.73
C ALA A 102 -13.89 -3.43 -5.25
N PHE A 103 -12.76 -3.55 -5.96
CA PHE A 103 -12.75 -3.64 -7.42
C PHE A 103 -13.51 -4.88 -7.92
N GLY A 104 -13.18 -6.08 -7.44
CA GLY A 104 -13.86 -7.31 -7.85
C GLY A 104 -15.36 -7.31 -7.53
N LEU A 105 -15.72 -6.83 -6.33
CA LEU A 105 -17.11 -6.72 -5.90
C LEU A 105 -17.89 -5.73 -6.78
N SER A 106 -17.30 -4.62 -7.21
CA SER A 106 -17.96 -3.65 -8.09
C SER A 106 -18.41 -4.27 -9.42
N TRP A 107 -17.60 -5.16 -9.99
CA TRP A 107 -17.93 -5.89 -11.22
C TRP A 107 -19.00 -6.95 -10.99
N LEU A 108 -18.96 -7.64 -9.84
CA LEU A 108 -19.99 -8.60 -9.44
C LEU A 108 -21.34 -7.88 -9.27
N VAL A 109 -21.36 -6.74 -8.57
CA VAL A 109 -22.56 -5.90 -8.41
C VAL A 109 -23.05 -5.40 -9.78
N TYR A 110 -22.16 -4.93 -10.65
CA TYR A 110 -22.54 -4.51 -12.00
C TYR A 110 -23.18 -5.64 -12.82
N TRP A 111 -22.69 -6.87 -12.67
CA TRP A 111 -23.30 -8.04 -13.31
C TRP A 111 -24.67 -8.38 -12.73
N ILE A 112 -24.83 -8.40 -11.40
CA ILE A 112 -26.12 -8.66 -10.73
C ILE A 112 -27.15 -7.60 -11.12
N MET A 113 -26.77 -6.33 -11.17
CA MET A 113 -27.65 -5.23 -11.53
C MET A 113 -27.90 -5.11 -13.03
N SER A 114 -27.14 -5.83 -13.88
CA SER A 114 -27.27 -5.72 -15.34
C SER A 114 -28.69 -5.92 -15.90
N PRO A 115 -29.54 -6.81 -15.36
CA PRO A 115 -30.92 -6.96 -15.81
C PRO A 115 -31.78 -5.74 -15.43
N GLU A 116 -31.67 -5.24 -14.20
CA GLU A 116 -32.41 -4.07 -13.70
C GLU A 116 -31.94 -2.76 -14.34
N LEU A 117 -30.67 -2.70 -14.74
CA LEU A 117 -30.12 -1.59 -15.48
C LEU A 117 -30.80 -1.41 -16.85
N THR A 118 -31.45 -2.43 -17.41
CA THR A 118 -32.23 -2.25 -18.66
C THR A 118 -33.48 -1.40 -18.45
N THR A 119 -34.11 -1.44 -17.27
CA THR A 119 -35.31 -0.64 -16.95
C THR A 119 -34.94 0.77 -16.49
N VAL A 120 -33.91 0.90 -15.65
CA VAL A 120 -33.34 2.20 -15.23
C VAL A 120 -32.61 2.91 -16.38
N GLY A 121 -32.04 2.13 -17.30
CA GLY A 121 -31.31 2.60 -18.47
C GLY A 121 -32.14 3.46 -19.40
N GLY A 122 -33.44 3.17 -19.54
CA GLY A 122 -34.35 4.00 -20.32
C GLY A 122 -34.58 5.41 -19.74
N ALA A 123 -34.35 5.62 -18.43
CA ALA A 123 -34.40 6.95 -17.79
C ALA A 123 -33.05 7.66 -17.86
N LEU A 124 -31.94 6.92 -17.74
CA LEU A 124 -30.57 7.43 -17.83
C LEU A 124 -30.18 7.82 -19.26
N GLN A 125 -30.66 7.09 -20.25
CA GLN A 125 -30.43 7.38 -21.67
C GLN A 125 -31.06 8.72 -22.09
N ARG A 126 -32.15 9.15 -21.43
CA ARG A 126 -32.75 10.50 -21.63
C ARG A 126 -31.83 11.63 -21.15
N HIS A 127 -30.91 11.34 -20.24
CA HIS A 127 -29.92 12.27 -19.73
C HIS A 127 -28.55 12.07 -20.41
N GLY A 128 -28.50 11.40 -21.56
CA GLY A 128 -27.28 11.25 -22.37
C GLY A 128 -26.30 10.18 -21.86
N VAL A 129 -26.66 9.39 -20.84
CA VAL A 129 -25.78 8.33 -20.34
C VAL A 129 -25.88 7.11 -21.26
N ALA A 130 -24.79 6.80 -21.97
CA ALA A 130 -24.72 5.65 -22.84
C ALA A 130 -24.80 4.34 -22.04
N MET A 131 -25.79 3.50 -22.38
CA MET A 131 -25.90 2.16 -21.83
C MET A 131 -24.90 1.23 -22.53
N THR A 132 -23.86 0.85 -21.81
CA THR A 132 -22.95 -0.22 -22.25
C THR A 132 -23.45 -1.55 -21.72
N SER A 133 -23.78 -2.48 -22.61
CA SER A 133 -24.13 -3.84 -22.21
C SER A 133 -22.89 -4.59 -21.71
N MET A 134 -23.13 -5.54 -20.80
CA MET A 134 -22.08 -6.40 -20.26
C MET A 134 -21.56 -7.32 -21.39
N SER A 135 -20.34 -7.03 -21.87
CA SER A 135 -19.70 -7.77 -22.96
C SER A 135 -18.37 -8.36 -22.54
N GLY A 136 -17.91 -9.41 -23.23
CA GLY A 136 -16.64 -10.06 -22.90
C GLY A 136 -15.47 -9.07 -22.92
N ASN A 137 -15.43 -8.19 -23.92
CA ASN A 137 -14.41 -7.14 -24.04
C ASN A 137 -14.41 -6.17 -22.86
N LEU A 138 -15.59 -5.81 -22.35
CA LEU A 138 -15.71 -4.94 -21.20
C LEU A 138 -15.12 -5.60 -19.94
N VAL A 139 -15.38 -6.89 -19.72
CA VAL A 139 -14.79 -7.64 -18.59
C VAL A 139 -13.29 -7.85 -18.77
N VAL A 140 -12.81 -8.05 -20.00
CA VAL A 140 -11.36 -8.11 -20.31
C VAL A 140 -10.68 -6.80 -19.92
N ASN A 141 -11.28 -5.64 -20.23
CA ASN A 141 -10.76 -4.35 -19.77
C ASN A 141 -10.77 -4.26 -18.24
N GLY A 142 -11.80 -4.80 -17.58
CA GLY A 142 -11.85 -4.94 -16.12
C GLY A 142 -10.70 -5.77 -15.54
N LEU A 143 -10.34 -6.90 -16.19
CA LEU A 143 -9.19 -7.73 -15.79
C LEU A 143 -7.85 -7.01 -15.98
N LEU A 144 -7.71 -6.20 -17.02
CA LEU A 144 -6.52 -5.37 -17.24
C LEU A 144 -6.42 -4.24 -16.21
N LEU A 145 -7.54 -3.61 -15.85
CA LEU A 145 -7.58 -2.64 -14.75
C LEU A 145 -7.28 -3.29 -13.40
N LEU A 146 -7.76 -4.51 -13.16
CA LEU A 146 -7.39 -5.29 -11.96
C LEU A 146 -5.89 -5.59 -11.94
N ALA A 147 -5.30 -5.92 -13.09
CA ALA A 147 -3.86 -6.09 -13.22
C ALA A 147 -3.11 -4.79 -12.90
N ILE A 148 -3.62 -3.62 -13.30
CA ILE A 148 -3.07 -2.31 -12.92
C ILE A 148 -3.09 -2.12 -11.39
N VAL A 149 -4.20 -2.44 -10.71
CA VAL A 149 -4.30 -2.37 -9.24
C VAL A 149 -3.24 -3.26 -8.57
N LEU A 150 -3.12 -4.50 -9.04
CA LEU A 150 -2.19 -5.49 -8.51
C LEU A 150 -0.74 -5.11 -8.77
N ALA A 151 -0.43 -4.64 -9.98
CA ALA A 151 0.90 -4.19 -10.40
C ALA A 151 1.35 -2.99 -9.55
N ALA A 152 0.50 -1.98 -9.42
CA ALA A 152 0.79 -0.82 -8.61
C ALA A 152 1.01 -1.21 -7.13
N THR A 153 0.20 -2.12 -6.59
CA THR A 153 0.41 -2.64 -5.23
C THR A 153 1.74 -3.38 -5.10
N ALA A 154 2.15 -4.17 -6.09
CA ALA A 154 3.43 -4.86 -6.12
C ALA A 154 4.62 -3.88 -6.15
N VAL A 155 4.52 -2.81 -6.95
CA VAL A 155 5.54 -1.76 -7.03
C VAL A 155 5.70 -1.04 -5.70
N LEU A 156 4.59 -0.67 -5.04
CA LEU A 156 4.62 -0.02 -3.72
C LEU A 156 5.29 -0.90 -2.65
N LEU A 157 4.94 -2.18 -2.62
CA LEU A 157 5.57 -3.15 -1.71
C LEU A 157 7.07 -3.29 -1.94
N ARG A 158 7.54 -3.07 -3.18
CA ARG A 158 8.96 -3.18 -3.53
C ARG A 158 9.74 -1.88 -3.27
N HIS A 159 9.12 -0.72 -3.43
CA HIS A 159 9.79 0.58 -3.34
C HIS A 159 10.00 1.05 -1.88
N TYR A 160 9.07 0.72 -0.99
CA TYR A 160 9.05 1.22 0.39
C TYR A 160 9.49 0.18 1.43
N ASP A 161 10.46 -0.66 1.10
CA ASP A 161 10.96 -1.71 2.00
C ASP A 161 11.77 -1.16 3.19
N TYR A 162 12.23 0.09 3.13
CA TYR A 162 12.99 0.76 4.20
C TYR A 162 12.15 1.58 5.19
N GLU A 163 10.95 2.02 4.83
CA GLU A 163 10.19 2.99 5.64
C GLU A 163 9.17 2.35 6.61
N GLY A 164 9.02 1.02 6.55
CA GLY A 164 8.22 0.22 7.49
C GLY A 164 8.90 -0.06 8.84
N ARG A 165 9.79 0.82 9.30
CA ARG A 165 10.62 0.66 10.52
C ARG A 165 9.94 1.17 11.80
N SER A 166 8.61 1.18 11.86
CA SER A 166 7.89 1.44 13.12
C SER A 166 7.59 0.11 13.81
N PRO A 167 8.48 -0.40 14.69
CA PRO A 167 8.15 -1.52 15.55
C PRO A 167 6.91 -1.21 16.39
N GLN A 168 6.10 -2.22 16.66
CA GLN A 168 5.04 -2.19 17.67
C GLN A 168 5.34 -3.32 18.65
N LEU A 169 5.60 -2.94 19.89
CA LEU A 169 5.85 -3.91 20.95
C LEU A 169 4.54 -4.60 21.33
N GLN A 170 4.56 -5.92 21.39
CA GLN A 170 3.44 -6.73 21.88
C GLN A 170 3.97 -7.81 22.84
N PRO A 171 3.35 -7.98 24.02
CA PRO A 171 3.71 -9.06 24.93
C PRO A 171 3.37 -10.43 24.30
N ASP A 172 4.27 -11.41 24.42
CA ASP A 172 4.02 -12.80 24.05
C ASP A 172 3.29 -13.58 25.15
N GLN A 173 2.71 -14.73 24.81
CA GLN A 173 2.02 -15.65 25.73
C GLN A 173 2.93 -16.22 26.84
N ARG A 174 4.26 -16.04 26.72
CA ARG A 174 5.27 -16.50 27.68
C ARG A 174 5.99 -15.36 28.40
N GLY A 175 5.46 -14.13 28.33
CA GLY A 175 6.08 -12.95 28.94
C GLY A 175 7.29 -12.38 28.17
N LYS A 176 7.82 -13.08 27.16
CA LYS A 176 8.84 -12.52 26.25
C LYS A 176 8.25 -11.40 25.39
N ARG A 177 9.00 -10.32 25.13
CA ARG A 177 8.54 -9.20 24.29
C ARG A 177 8.76 -9.53 22.81
N LEU A 178 7.76 -9.25 21.98
CA LEU A 178 7.82 -9.43 20.52
C LEU A 178 7.67 -8.09 19.81
N VAL A 179 8.42 -7.95 18.73
CA VAL A 179 8.28 -6.83 17.82
C VAL A 179 7.36 -7.22 16.68
N ARG A 180 6.34 -6.42 16.44
CA ARG A 180 5.50 -6.49 15.25
C ARG A 180 5.83 -5.30 14.35
N TYR A 181 6.06 -5.56 13.08
CA TYR A 181 6.14 -4.53 12.06
C TYR A 181 4.85 -4.51 11.25
N GLN A 182 4.34 -3.31 10.98
CA GLN A 182 3.14 -3.12 10.19
C GLN A 182 3.44 -2.16 9.04
N TRP A 183 3.02 -2.54 7.83
CA TRP A 183 2.97 -1.65 6.69
C TRP A 183 1.54 -1.52 6.24
N GLN A 184 1.12 -0.29 6.10
CA GLN A 184 -0.22 0.06 5.71
C GLN A 184 -0.13 1.30 4.83
N GLN A 185 -0.20 1.08 3.52
CA GLN A 185 -0.32 2.15 2.55
C GLN A 185 -1.63 2.00 1.78
N LEU A 186 -2.27 3.13 1.53
CA LEU A 186 -3.46 3.28 0.69
C LEU A 186 -3.20 4.49 -0.18
N LEU A 187 -3.30 4.33 -1.49
CA LEU A 187 -3.20 5.40 -2.49
C LEU A 187 -4.47 5.44 -3.33
N VAL A 188 -4.75 6.61 -3.90
CA VAL A 188 -5.75 6.79 -4.96
C VAL A 188 -4.99 7.21 -6.21
N LEU A 189 -4.98 6.34 -7.22
CA LEU A 189 -4.32 6.64 -8.50
C LEU A 189 -5.31 7.32 -9.45
N PRO A 190 -5.01 8.51 -10.02
CA PRO A 190 -5.76 9.05 -11.15
C PRO A 190 -5.45 8.24 -12.41
N VAL A 191 -6.28 7.23 -12.72
CA VAL A 191 -6.09 6.39 -13.91
C VAL A 191 -7.03 6.83 -15.02
N GLY A 192 -6.49 7.34 -16.12
CA GLY A 192 -7.26 7.70 -17.31
C GLY A 192 -7.83 6.47 -18.01
N VAL A 193 -9.15 6.40 -18.11
CA VAL A 193 -9.89 5.35 -18.80
C VAL A 193 -10.81 5.97 -19.85
N LEU A 194 -11.15 5.21 -20.88
CA LEU A 194 -12.10 5.63 -21.91
C LEU A 194 -13.52 5.29 -21.47
N VAL A 195 -14.42 6.26 -21.58
CA VAL A 195 -15.84 6.09 -21.32
C VAL A 195 -16.60 6.40 -22.61
N PRO A 196 -17.43 5.48 -23.13
CA PRO A 196 -18.15 5.71 -24.38
C PRO A 196 -19.24 6.77 -24.20
N GLY A 197 -19.47 7.53 -25.27
CA GLY A 197 -20.46 8.60 -25.33
C GLY A 197 -19.90 9.99 -24.99
N ASP A 198 -20.82 10.95 -24.96
CA ASP A 198 -20.59 12.38 -24.78
C ASP A 198 -21.28 12.94 -23.52
N TRP A 199 -21.70 12.08 -22.59
CA TRP A 199 -22.44 12.44 -21.36
C TRP A 199 -21.76 13.56 -20.54
N LEU A 200 -20.43 13.52 -20.42
CA LEU A 200 -19.65 14.59 -19.78
C LEU A 200 -19.69 15.88 -20.60
N HIS A 201 -19.57 15.80 -21.92
CA HIS A 201 -19.62 16.96 -22.81
C HIS A 201 -21.01 17.61 -22.87
N ALA A 202 -22.08 16.81 -22.77
CA ALA A 202 -23.46 17.29 -22.72
C ALA A 202 -23.73 18.15 -21.47
N THR A 203 -23.07 17.83 -20.34
CA THR A 203 -23.18 18.61 -19.10
C THR A 203 -22.09 19.69 -19.01
N ILE A 204 -20.92 19.42 -19.58
CA ILE A 204 -19.68 20.20 -19.48
C ILE A 204 -19.09 20.37 -20.89
N SER A 205 -19.54 21.42 -21.60
CA SER A 205 -19.25 21.66 -23.02
C SER A 205 -17.76 21.79 -23.40
N TRP A 206 -16.84 21.89 -22.44
CA TRP A 206 -15.40 21.97 -22.70
C TRP A 206 -14.69 20.60 -22.59
N TRP A 207 -15.39 19.53 -22.20
CA TRP A 207 -14.79 18.22 -21.95
C TRP A 207 -14.26 17.58 -23.25
N PRO A 208 -13.03 17.03 -23.29
CA PRO A 208 -12.51 16.46 -24.53
C PRO A 208 -13.27 15.18 -24.91
N VAL A 209 -13.77 15.15 -26.14
CA VAL A 209 -14.38 13.98 -26.76
C VAL A 209 -13.56 13.60 -27.99
N PHE A 210 -13.26 12.33 -28.13
CA PHE A 210 -12.50 11.76 -29.23
C PHE A 210 -13.40 10.83 -30.04
N MET A 211 -13.28 10.88 -31.36
CA MET A 211 -13.98 9.97 -32.26
C MET A 211 -13.02 8.86 -32.70
N VAL A 212 -13.42 7.61 -32.50
CA VAL A 212 -12.69 6.44 -32.99
C VAL A 212 -13.66 5.65 -33.88
N GLY A 213 -13.49 5.77 -35.20
CA GLY A 213 -14.49 5.35 -36.16
C GLY A 213 -15.78 6.16 -35.98
N GLU A 214 -16.90 5.49 -35.80
CA GLU A 214 -18.22 6.11 -35.59
C GLU A 214 -18.60 6.26 -34.10
N ARG A 215 -17.68 5.95 -33.18
CA ARG A 215 -17.95 5.98 -31.73
C ARG A 215 -17.23 7.12 -31.06
N SER A 216 -17.94 7.85 -30.20
CA SER A 216 -17.39 8.88 -29.33
C SER A 216 -16.91 8.30 -28.01
N PHE A 217 -15.77 8.81 -27.54
CA PHE A 217 -15.18 8.46 -26.25
C PHE A 217 -14.76 9.72 -25.50
N SER A 218 -15.04 9.74 -24.21
CA SER A 218 -14.55 10.74 -23.27
C SER A 218 -13.47 10.09 -22.39
N ILE A 219 -12.39 10.81 -22.10
CA ILE A 219 -11.41 10.35 -21.10
C ILE A 219 -11.97 10.70 -19.72
N LEU A 220 -11.86 9.78 -18.75
CA LEU A 220 -12.17 10.03 -17.34
C LEU A 220 -10.98 9.60 -16.49
N LEU A 221 -10.59 10.43 -15.52
CA LEU A 221 -9.66 10.01 -14.48
C LEU A 221 -10.45 9.25 -13.40
N LEU A 222 -10.25 7.94 -13.36
CA LEU A 222 -10.84 7.05 -12.37
C LEU A 222 -9.96 7.05 -11.11
N PRO A 223 -10.53 7.24 -9.90
CA PRO A 223 -9.78 7.26 -8.65
C PRO A 223 -9.56 5.82 -8.18
N LEU A 224 -8.56 5.16 -8.76
CA LEU A 224 -8.34 3.75 -8.53
C LEU A 224 -7.61 3.51 -7.20
N LEU A 225 -8.27 2.85 -6.25
CA LEU A 225 -7.67 2.45 -4.97
C LEU A 225 -6.58 1.41 -5.17
N VAL A 226 -5.42 1.66 -4.56
CA VAL A 226 -4.26 0.77 -4.56
C VAL A 226 -3.64 0.73 -3.17
N GLY A 227 -3.06 -0.40 -2.78
CA GLY A 227 -2.37 -0.55 -1.51
C GLY A 227 -2.79 -1.79 -0.76
N THR A 228 -2.16 -2.03 0.39
CA THR A 228 -2.47 -3.16 1.26
C THR A 228 -2.07 -2.88 2.71
N SER A 229 -2.61 -3.69 3.62
CA SER A 229 -2.30 -3.65 5.06
C SER A 229 -1.82 -5.01 5.49
N VAL A 230 -0.51 -5.11 5.76
CA VAL A 230 0.16 -6.37 6.09
C VAL A 230 0.98 -6.19 7.36
N ARG A 231 1.03 -7.24 8.16
CA ARG A 231 1.75 -7.30 9.43
C ARG A 231 2.74 -8.47 9.38
N VAL A 232 3.90 -8.25 9.96
CA VAL A 232 4.99 -9.22 10.07
C VAL A 232 5.45 -9.25 11.53
N TYR A 233 5.58 -10.46 12.09
CA TYR A 233 5.99 -10.66 13.47
C TYR A 233 7.41 -11.25 13.57
N LYS A 234 7.74 -12.25 12.76
CA LYS A 234 8.93 -13.09 12.99
C LYS A 234 10.00 -12.97 11.91
N GLN A 235 9.74 -12.19 10.87
CA GLN A 235 10.65 -11.96 9.76
C GLN A 235 11.08 -10.50 9.72
N LEU A 236 12.20 -10.25 9.04
CA LEU A 236 12.50 -8.88 8.66
C LEU A 236 11.43 -8.35 7.69
N PRO A 237 10.95 -7.12 7.94
CA PRO A 237 9.96 -6.49 7.08
C PRO A 237 10.42 -6.51 5.62
N GLN A 238 11.65 -6.05 5.33
CA GLN A 238 12.23 -5.98 3.97
C GLN A 238 12.06 -7.27 3.15
N ILE A 239 12.35 -8.42 3.78
CA ILE A 239 12.28 -9.71 3.11
C ILE A 239 10.81 -10.08 2.84
N ALA A 240 9.94 -9.87 3.83
CA ALA A 240 8.51 -10.15 3.71
C ALA A 240 7.83 -9.28 2.64
N TRP A 241 8.13 -7.98 2.58
CA TRP A 241 7.61 -7.05 1.56
C TRP A 241 8.00 -7.48 0.16
N ARG A 242 9.29 -7.79 -0.06
CA ARG A 242 9.82 -8.21 -1.36
C ARG A 242 9.22 -9.54 -1.84
N GLN A 243 9.06 -10.51 -0.94
CA GLN A 243 8.40 -11.77 -1.26
C GLN A 243 6.93 -11.57 -1.61
N LEU A 244 6.23 -10.71 -0.87
CA LEU A 244 4.83 -10.39 -1.15
C LEU A 244 4.67 -9.63 -2.47
N ALA A 245 5.55 -8.67 -2.74
CA ALA A 245 5.61 -7.95 -4.01
C ALA A 245 5.76 -8.91 -5.20
N ALA A 246 6.68 -9.89 -5.09
CA ALA A 246 6.86 -10.90 -6.13
C ALA A 246 5.61 -11.76 -6.34
N ARG A 247 4.91 -12.15 -5.27
CA ARG A 247 3.64 -12.90 -5.36
C ARG A 247 2.53 -12.07 -6.02
N TYR A 248 2.38 -10.79 -5.66
CA TYR A 248 1.46 -9.88 -6.35
C TYR A 248 1.84 -9.72 -7.84
N GLY A 249 3.14 -9.69 -8.16
CA GLY A 249 3.63 -9.69 -9.54
C GLY A 249 3.20 -10.93 -10.33
N TRP A 250 3.28 -12.12 -9.74
CA TRP A 250 2.79 -13.35 -10.38
C TRP A 250 1.27 -13.34 -10.60
N VAL A 251 0.48 -12.83 -9.66
CA VAL A 251 -0.98 -12.70 -9.84
C VAL A 251 -1.32 -11.65 -10.90
N THR A 252 -0.55 -10.56 -10.95
CA THR A 252 -0.67 -9.54 -12.01
C THR A 252 -0.45 -10.19 -13.38
N LEU A 253 0.64 -10.97 -13.53
CA LEU A 253 0.93 -11.69 -14.76
C LEU A 253 -0.21 -12.65 -15.14
N ALA A 254 -0.75 -13.39 -14.16
CA ALA A 254 -1.89 -14.27 -14.39
C ALA A 254 -3.13 -13.49 -14.87
N SER A 255 -3.43 -12.33 -14.26
CA SER A 255 -4.54 -11.46 -14.68
C SER A 255 -4.38 -10.98 -16.13
N VAL A 256 -3.17 -10.56 -16.51
CA VAL A 256 -2.85 -10.14 -17.88
C VAL A 256 -2.96 -11.30 -18.86
N LEU A 257 -2.40 -12.48 -18.53
CA LEU A 257 -2.48 -13.66 -19.38
C LEU A 257 -3.93 -14.10 -19.60
N VAL A 258 -4.75 -14.11 -18.55
CA VAL A 258 -6.18 -14.40 -18.66
C VAL A 258 -6.86 -13.39 -19.58
N ALA A 259 -6.57 -12.09 -19.43
CA ALA A 259 -7.14 -11.06 -20.30
C ALA A 259 -6.73 -11.22 -21.78
N ILE A 260 -5.46 -11.56 -22.04
CA ILE A 260 -4.96 -11.81 -23.40
C ILE A 260 -5.65 -13.04 -24.00
N ILE A 261 -5.68 -14.17 -23.29
CA ILE A 261 -6.32 -15.40 -23.77
C ILE A 261 -7.82 -15.14 -24.03
N ALA A 262 -8.49 -14.45 -23.11
CA ALA A 262 -9.91 -14.10 -23.23
C ALA A 262 -10.23 -13.25 -24.47
N ARG A 263 -9.28 -12.41 -24.90
CA ARG A 263 -9.44 -11.58 -26.12
C ARG A 263 -9.58 -12.43 -27.38
N PHE A 264 -8.94 -13.60 -27.42
CA PHE A 264 -8.98 -14.52 -28.56
C PHE A 264 -9.97 -15.66 -28.38
N ALA A 265 -10.20 -16.12 -27.14
CA ALA A 265 -11.01 -17.30 -26.84
C ALA A 265 -12.53 -17.05 -26.85
N VAL A 266 -12.97 -15.78 -27.02
CA VAL A 266 -14.40 -15.39 -27.06
C VAL A 266 -15.18 -15.99 -25.88
N LEU A 267 -14.59 -15.94 -24.68
CA LEU A 267 -15.21 -16.43 -23.46
C LEU A 267 -16.45 -15.59 -23.12
N SER A 268 -17.50 -16.24 -22.63
CA SER A 268 -18.70 -15.52 -22.19
C SER A 268 -18.40 -14.66 -20.96
N PRO A 269 -19.08 -13.51 -20.78
CA PRO A 269 -18.77 -12.55 -19.71
C PRO A 269 -18.79 -13.16 -18.29
N GLN A 270 -19.68 -14.13 -18.06
CA GLN A 270 -19.82 -14.84 -16.79
C GLN A 270 -18.57 -15.66 -16.42
N TRP A 271 -17.92 -16.33 -17.38
CA TRP A 271 -16.67 -17.03 -17.13
C TRP A 271 -15.53 -16.07 -16.82
N LEU A 272 -15.49 -14.92 -17.49
CA LEU A 272 -14.49 -13.88 -17.23
C LEU A 272 -14.65 -13.27 -15.83
N LEU A 273 -15.90 -13.06 -15.38
CA LEU A 273 -16.18 -12.64 -14.01
C LEU A 273 -15.77 -13.71 -12.99
N ALA A 274 -16.00 -14.99 -13.28
CA ALA A 274 -15.56 -16.08 -12.42
C ALA A 274 -14.02 -16.12 -12.32
N LEU A 275 -13.30 -15.91 -13.43
CA LEU A 275 -11.85 -15.82 -13.44
C LEU A 275 -11.33 -14.58 -12.70
N MET A 276 -11.99 -13.44 -12.83
CA MET A 276 -11.69 -12.24 -12.04
C MET A 276 -11.90 -12.51 -10.54
N GLY A 277 -13.00 -13.18 -10.18
CA GLY A 277 -13.26 -13.63 -8.81
C GLY A 277 -12.17 -14.57 -8.30
N LEU A 278 -11.69 -15.51 -9.12
CA LEU A 278 -10.56 -16.38 -8.81
C LEU A 278 -9.29 -15.57 -8.53
N ILE A 279 -8.97 -14.55 -9.33
CA ILE A 279 -7.82 -13.66 -9.11
C ILE A 279 -7.93 -12.92 -7.76
N VAL A 280 -9.13 -12.43 -7.41
CA VAL A 280 -9.39 -11.82 -6.11
C VAL A 280 -9.18 -12.83 -4.97
N VAL A 281 -9.71 -14.06 -5.11
CA VAL A 281 -9.53 -15.13 -4.12
C VAL A 281 -8.06 -15.54 -3.98
N LEU A 282 -7.32 -15.66 -5.09
CA LEU A 282 -5.88 -15.95 -5.09
C LEU A 282 -5.09 -14.87 -4.34
N THR A 283 -5.45 -13.60 -4.51
CA THR A 283 -4.85 -12.48 -3.78
C THR A 283 -5.07 -12.61 -2.27
N TRP A 284 -6.28 -13.01 -1.84
CA TRP A 284 -6.55 -13.36 -0.44
C TRP A 284 -5.78 -14.58 0.02
N GLY A 285 -5.66 -15.61 -0.80
CA GLY A 285 -4.88 -16.81 -0.53
C GLY A 285 -3.42 -16.49 -0.22
N ILE A 286 -2.81 -15.59 -1.00
CA ILE A 286 -1.43 -15.11 -0.77
C ILE A 286 -1.32 -14.37 0.57
N LEU A 287 -2.27 -13.50 0.90
CA LEU A 287 -2.28 -12.77 2.18
C LEU A 287 -2.51 -13.72 3.36
N ALA A 288 -3.39 -14.70 3.22
CA ALA A 288 -3.66 -15.72 4.22
C ALA A 288 -2.44 -16.62 4.43
N GLN A 289 -1.81 -17.07 3.36
CA GLN A 289 -0.57 -17.86 3.39
C GLN A 289 0.57 -17.09 4.05
N HIS A 290 0.71 -15.79 3.75
CA HIS A 290 1.68 -14.92 4.41
C HIS A 290 1.44 -14.89 5.94
N ARG A 291 0.20 -14.62 6.37
CA ARG A 291 -0.17 -14.62 7.79
C ARG A 291 0.06 -15.97 8.45
N TYR A 292 -0.25 -17.07 7.76
CA TYR A 292 -0.03 -18.42 8.27
C TYR A 292 1.47 -18.72 8.44
N HIS A 293 2.27 -18.42 7.42
CA HIS A 293 3.70 -18.70 7.44
C HIS A 293 4.43 -17.87 8.51
N ASP A 294 4.09 -16.58 8.64
CA ASP A 294 4.67 -15.70 9.65
C ASP A 294 4.34 -16.13 11.09
N ARG A 295 3.16 -16.72 11.33
CA ARG A 295 2.81 -17.31 12.64
C ARG A 295 3.64 -18.55 12.97
N HIS A 296 3.95 -19.39 11.97
CA HIS A 296 4.59 -20.70 12.16
C HIS A 296 6.12 -20.68 12.02
N GLN A 297 6.74 -19.55 11.64
CA GLN A 297 8.19 -19.47 11.63
C GLN A 297 8.79 -19.53 13.04
N GLN A 298 10.01 -20.09 13.12
CA GLN A 298 10.80 -20.11 14.35
C GLN A 298 11.17 -18.68 14.75
N PHE A 299 11.01 -18.37 16.03
CA PHE A 299 11.21 -17.03 16.59
C PHE A 299 12.65 -16.56 16.41
N ARG A 300 12.92 -15.62 15.50
CA ARG A 300 14.26 -15.08 15.24
C ARG A 300 14.56 -13.73 15.91
N TYR A 301 13.53 -12.96 16.27
CA TYR A 301 13.67 -11.57 16.73
C TYR A 301 12.98 -11.31 18.08
N SER A 302 13.21 -12.18 19.07
CA SER A 302 12.83 -11.93 20.46
C SER A 302 13.84 -11.04 21.18
N ASP A 303 13.57 -10.72 22.44
CA ASP A 303 14.60 -10.26 23.35
C ASP A 303 15.80 -11.25 23.40
N THR A 304 17.00 -10.73 23.64
CA THR A 304 18.26 -11.51 23.66
C THR A 304 18.83 -11.52 25.08
N GLU A 305 19.44 -12.63 25.50
CA GLU A 305 20.04 -12.72 26.84
C GLU A 305 21.43 -12.05 26.93
N GLN A 306 22.04 -11.75 25.78
CA GLN A 306 23.32 -11.07 25.68
C GLN A 306 23.23 -9.93 24.67
N GLY A 307 23.63 -8.73 25.08
CA GLY A 307 23.54 -7.53 24.25
C GLY A 307 22.15 -6.90 24.26
N VAL A 308 22.00 -5.81 23.50
CA VAL A 308 20.69 -5.17 23.25
C VAL A 308 20.37 -5.23 21.76
N ARG A 309 19.18 -5.70 21.41
CA ARG A 309 18.77 -5.89 20.01
C ARG A 309 18.18 -4.61 19.42
N VAL A 310 18.64 -4.25 18.22
CA VAL A 310 18.12 -3.13 17.43
C VAL A 310 16.79 -3.52 16.78
N ILE A 311 15.72 -2.81 17.11
CA ILE A 311 14.36 -3.06 16.62
C ILE A 311 13.80 -1.92 15.76
N GLY A 312 14.51 -0.81 15.69
CA GLY A 312 14.17 0.33 14.87
C GLY A 312 15.34 1.31 14.78
N LEU A 313 15.34 2.12 13.73
CA LEU A 313 16.30 3.19 13.52
C LEU A 313 15.52 4.41 13.08
N ARG A 314 15.74 5.54 13.76
CA ARG A 314 15.09 6.81 13.46
C ARG A 314 15.79 7.45 12.27
N PRO A 315 15.06 7.80 11.20
CA PRO A 315 15.66 8.44 10.04
C PRO A 315 16.22 9.81 10.41
N HIS A 316 17.27 10.24 9.71
CA HIS A 316 17.95 11.52 9.88
C HIS A 316 18.56 11.72 11.27
N THR A 317 19.03 10.63 11.89
CA THR A 317 19.76 10.64 13.18
C THR A 317 21.18 10.10 13.02
N PRO A 318 22.07 10.24 14.01
CA PRO A 318 23.42 9.67 13.92
C PRO A 318 23.43 8.14 13.68
N ALA A 319 22.36 7.42 14.04
CA ALA A 319 22.20 6.00 13.77
C ALA A 319 22.25 5.64 12.27
N ASP A 320 21.84 6.54 11.37
CA ASP A 320 21.94 6.30 9.91
C ASP A 320 23.40 6.16 9.44
N LYS A 321 24.36 6.74 10.19
CA LYS A 321 25.79 6.65 9.90
C LYS A 321 26.44 5.39 10.47
N LEU A 322 25.79 4.73 11.43
CA LEU A 322 26.33 3.54 12.09
C LEU A 322 26.14 2.26 11.26
N ASN A 323 25.45 2.35 10.11
CA ASN A 323 25.18 1.22 9.21
C ASN A 323 24.62 -0.02 9.94
N LEU A 324 23.78 0.24 10.94
CA LEU A 324 23.07 -0.79 11.68
C LEU A 324 21.86 -1.27 10.88
N ASP A 325 21.53 -2.54 11.03
CA ASP A 325 20.31 -3.12 10.48
C ASP A 325 19.38 -3.65 11.57
N LEU A 326 18.10 -3.80 11.22
CA LEU A 326 17.11 -4.40 12.11
C LEU A 326 17.54 -5.83 12.50
N GLY A 327 17.54 -6.10 13.79
CA GLY A 327 17.91 -7.39 14.36
C GLY A 327 19.39 -7.54 14.71
N ASP A 328 20.23 -6.55 14.43
CA ASP A 328 21.60 -6.49 14.94
C ASP A 328 21.60 -6.43 16.48
N ILE A 329 22.65 -6.97 17.10
CA ILE A 329 22.80 -7.03 18.56
C ILE A 329 24.01 -6.19 18.97
N ILE A 330 23.77 -5.13 19.73
CA ILE A 330 24.83 -4.31 20.32
C ILE A 330 25.35 -5.04 21.56
N LEU A 331 26.62 -5.42 21.55
CA LEU A 331 27.27 -6.12 22.67
C LEU A 331 28.00 -5.16 23.60
N GLU A 332 28.64 -4.14 23.03
CA GLU A 332 29.36 -3.12 23.78
C GLU A 332 29.07 -1.72 23.22
N CYS A 333 28.95 -0.74 24.11
CA CYS A 333 28.92 0.68 23.80
C CYS A 333 30.08 1.37 24.54
N ASN A 334 30.93 2.10 23.81
CA ASN A 334 32.09 2.80 24.36
C ASN A 334 33.00 1.89 25.23
N ARG A 335 33.22 0.65 24.74
CA ARG A 335 34.00 -0.42 25.41
C ARG A 335 33.40 -0.91 26.73
N GLN A 336 32.13 -0.66 26.97
CA GLN A 336 31.38 -1.21 28.11
C GLN A 336 30.36 -2.22 27.60
N PRO A 337 30.27 -3.42 28.21
CA PRO A 337 29.22 -4.37 27.86
C PRO A 337 27.86 -3.80 28.24
N VAL A 338 26.86 -4.06 27.39
CA VAL A 338 25.49 -3.55 27.57
C VAL A 338 24.51 -4.68 27.31
N ASN A 339 23.58 -4.93 28.24
CA ASN A 339 22.57 -5.98 28.12
C ASN A 339 21.14 -5.43 28.25
N THR A 340 20.97 -4.19 28.67
CA THR A 340 19.66 -3.53 28.82
C THR A 340 19.62 -2.18 28.11
N GLU A 341 18.42 -1.66 27.84
CA GLU A 341 18.25 -0.33 27.25
C GLU A 341 18.85 0.74 28.16
N ALA A 342 18.62 0.63 29.47
CA ALA A 342 19.17 1.53 30.47
C ALA A 342 20.71 1.52 30.50
N GLU A 343 21.34 0.35 30.45
CA GLU A 343 22.80 0.22 30.40
C GLU A 343 23.37 0.84 29.11
N PHE A 344 22.70 0.63 27.98
CA PHE A 344 23.10 1.21 26.71
C PHE A 344 23.11 2.75 26.75
N TYR A 345 22.02 3.37 27.22
CA TYR A 345 21.96 4.83 27.33
C TYR A 345 22.94 5.37 28.38
N ALA A 346 23.14 4.67 29.49
CA ALA A 346 24.14 5.05 30.49
C ALA A 346 25.58 5.03 29.93
N ALA A 347 25.92 4.02 29.11
CA ALA A 347 27.22 3.93 28.43
C ALA A 347 27.38 5.00 27.33
N LEU A 348 26.29 5.34 26.63
CA LEU A 348 26.25 6.40 25.63
C LEU A 348 26.57 7.77 26.24
N LEU A 349 25.97 8.09 27.40
CA LEU A 349 26.16 9.38 28.09
C LEU A 349 27.60 9.63 28.55
N LYS A 350 28.43 8.59 28.70
CA LYS A 350 29.84 8.74 29.06
C LYS A 350 30.70 9.36 27.95
N SER A 351 30.24 9.36 26.70
CA SER A 351 30.95 9.96 25.57
C SER A 351 29.97 10.70 24.65
N PRO A 352 29.62 11.96 24.98
CA PRO A 352 28.52 12.68 24.33
C PRO A 352 28.81 13.09 22.87
N THR A 353 30.08 13.11 22.45
CA THR A 353 30.50 13.53 21.10
C THR A 353 30.91 12.37 20.20
N TYR A 354 30.95 11.15 20.73
CA TYR A 354 31.49 10.00 20.01
C TYR A 354 30.88 8.69 20.49
N VAL A 355 30.53 7.84 19.54
CA VAL A 355 29.99 6.52 19.81
C VAL A 355 30.83 5.46 19.14
N HIS A 356 31.26 4.49 19.95
CA HIS A 356 31.88 3.25 19.50
C HIS A 356 31.00 2.07 19.87
N LEU A 357 30.46 1.36 18.88
CA LEU A 357 29.65 0.17 19.10
C LEU A 357 30.36 -1.07 18.59
N LYS A 358 30.33 -2.12 19.40
CA LYS A 358 30.64 -3.48 18.97
C LYS A 358 29.33 -4.23 18.80
N VAL A 359 29.06 -4.64 17.57
CA VAL A 359 27.77 -5.17 17.15
C VAL A 359 27.96 -6.55 16.55
N ARG A 360 27.05 -7.46 16.87
CA ARG A 360 26.94 -8.74 16.18
C ARG A 360 25.87 -8.60 15.12
N ASN A 361 26.27 -8.72 13.85
CA ASN A 361 25.35 -8.65 12.73
C ASN A 361 24.52 -9.93 12.61
N ARG A 362 23.59 -9.93 11.66
CA ARG A 362 22.70 -11.07 11.39
C ARG A 362 23.42 -12.35 10.92
N GLN A 363 24.62 -12.23 10.34
CA GLN A 363 25.49 -13.34 9.98
C GLN A 363 26.29 -13.91 11.17
N GLN A 364 26.09 -13.40 12.39
CA GLN A 364 26.88 -13.72 13.59
C GLN A 364 28.32 -13.19 13.54
N GLU A 365 28.63 -12.28 12.63
CA GLU A 365 29.93 -11.63 12.55
C GLU A 365 29.98 -10.42 13.49
N LEU A 366 31.13 -10.22 14.12
CA LEU A 366 31.36 -9.05 14.97
C LEU A 366 31.84 -7.90 14.09
N ILE A 367 31.05 -6.84 14.04
CA ILE A 367 31.38 -5.58 13.38
C ILE A 367 31.59 -4.50 14.44
N ILE A 368 32.49 -3.58 14.14
CA ILE A 368 32.69 -2.37 14.94
C ILE A 368 32.20 -1.21 14.08
N THR A 369 31.35 -0.36 14.66
CA THR A 369 30.84 0.82 13.99
C THR A 369 30.94 2.03 14.89
N GLU A 370 31.29 3.17 14.31
CA GLU A 370 31.63 4.37 15.05
C GLU A 370 31.05 5.60 14.36
N THR A 371 30.61 6.58 15.13
CA THR A 371 30.15 7.86 14.58
C THR A 371 30.39 8.98 15.59
N ALA A 372 30.70 10.17 15.07
CA ALA A 372 30.71 11.39 15.86
C ALA A 372 29.28 11.93 16.03
N ILE A 373 28.96 12.36 17.25
CA ILE A 373 27.72 13.07 17.57
C ILE A 373 28.01 14.58 17.45
N TYR A 374 27.34 15.24 16.51
CA TYR A 374 27.54 16.66 16.22
C TYR A 374 26.62 17.54 17.08
N ASN A 375 27.09 18.75 17.43
CA ASN A 375 26.26 19.77 18.08
C ASN A 375 25.03 20.11 17.21
N GLY A 376 23.83 19.86 17.75
CA GLY A 376 22.56 20.03 17.03
C GLY A 376 21.94 18.73 16.49
N ALA A 377 22.63 17.59 16.59
CA ALA A 377 21.98 16.29 16.42
C ALA A 377 20.88 16.14 17.50
N PRO A 378 19.77 15.43 17.20
CA PRO A 378 18.81 15.04 18.24
C PRO A 378 19.58 14.43 19.42
N HIS A 379 19.17 14.74 20.66
CA HIS A 379 19.85 14.27 21.88
C HIS A 379 19.91 12.74 22.01
N GLU A 380 19.22 12.03 21.12
CA GLU A 380 19.17 10.58 21.06
C GLU A 380 19.92 10.10 19.80
N LEU A 381 20.74 9.06 19.97
CA LEU A 381 21.47 8.41 18.87
C LEU A 381 20.54 7.96 17.73
N GLY A 382 19.26 7.74 18.04
CA GLY A 382 18.22 7.35 17.10
C GLY A 382 18.05 5.84 16.93
N ILE A 383 18.66 5.05 17.81
CA ILE A 383 18.46 3.60 17.86
C ILE A 383 17.22 3.32 18.72
N VAL A 384 16.33 2.46 18.23
CA VAL A 384 15.15 2.00 18.98
C VAL A 384 15.42 0.58 19.45
N LEU A 385 15.31 0.37 20.76
CA LEU A 385 15.61 -0.87 21.48
C LEU A 385 14.34 -1.40 22.14
N PHE A 386 14.41 -2.59 22.73
CA PHE A 386 13.35 -3.04 23.63
C PHE A 386 13.41 -2.23 24.91
N THR A 387 12.32 -1.54 25.26
CA THR A 387 12.28 -0.78 26.51
C THR A 387 12.24 -1.67 27.72
N ASP A 388 13.09 -1.40 28.71
CA ASP A 388 13.08 -2.04 30.02
C ASP A 388 11.78 -1.66 30.75
N GLN A 389 11.12 -2.63 31.41
CA GLN A 389 10.08 -2.23 32.36
C GLN A 389 10.80 -1.85 33.64
N GLU A 390 10.54 -0.65 34.14
CA GLU A 390 10.69 -0.39 35.56
C GLU A 390 9.72 -1.34 36.27
N ASP A 391 10.27 -2.27 37.04
CA ASP A 391 9.52 -3.11 37.98
C ASP A 391 8.88 -2.25 39.09
#